data_AF-A0A1L9T4F6-F1
#
_entry.id   AF-A0A1L9T4F6-F1
#
_cell.length_a   1.000
_cell.length_b   1.000
_cell.length_c   1.000
_cell.angle_alpha   90.00
_cell.angle_beta   90.00
_cell.angle_gamma   90.00
#
_symmetry.space_group_name_H-M   'P 1'
#
loop_
_entity.id
_entity.type
_entity.pdbx_description
1 polymer ?
#
loop_
_entity_poly.entity_id
_entity_poly.type
_entity_poly.pdbx_seq_one_letter_code
_entity_poly.pdbx_strand_id
1 'polypeptide(L)'
;MRRALRWDSSRDWSRPLKKLILAISDQQLVTGLAMLIGAFSQLNCGISFYHWQVATTLAWFASITHLATLPFLQEFLQRHNFLLCLRVMLMSGVAIMLSITLLRSGLPDAPAMCGTVANGSLAVSDWIKKDGMYTILSEIILLGTLITRLLRMFSRTSHLGIKAMRSARAKWQASIIWLCKMLQARSEWTAAAALWVPVVSLSALVSVQALLDFMRSRAWEVLWLLFSLVWGTIRLFAVRYGVQQDSDLLEESYWGFGQVIPVLLLLVPVLMFVESLSDLSSEKATDIPTRYENIQLLELRNGQHTQSTPSFQNELPVPLPAVSSNRPTPSASDSAYDRIIASCQCDFRSCPWYLDNQYFIISFIVGAAPVYLAFAASNLEQLNVYFVQYACSLLGGCCLCLSTIPLCGVLSTIERTRSKRRAFSIIRIIVDPGWAYRICRRVYYYTSPGLVVLSVIVAFKNWIFILRFPGIFVAFCTWIVFYMPPFLLSVFGAMYSLYWYV
;
A
#
# COMPACT_ATOMS: atom_id res chain seq x y z
N MET A 1 -30.92 7.10 24.03
CA MET A 1 -29.85 6.13 23.65
C MET A 1 -30.24 5.14 22.54
N ARG A 2 -31.31 4.32 22.65
CA ARG A 2 -31.69 3.32 21.60
C ARG A 2 -32.10 3.86 20.21
N ARG A 3 -32.37 5.17 20.06
CA ARG A 3 -32.62 5.82 18.75
C ARG A 3 -31.34 6.35 18.07
N ALA A 4 -30.27 6.56 18.82
CA ALA A 4 -29.00 7.05 18.28
C ALA A 4 -28.25 5.93 17.53
N LEU A 5 -28.36 4.68 17.99
CA LEU A 5 -27.67 3.50 17.48
C LEU A 5 -28.40 2.73 16.35
N ARG A 6 -29.56 3.21 15.87
CA ARG A 6 -30.17 2.58 14.68
C ARG A 6 -29.35 2.98 13.45
N TRP A 7 -28.67 2.00 12.86
CA TRP A 7 -28.00 2.12 11.58
C TRP A 7 -29.05 2.42 10.49
N ASP A 8 -29.06 3.65 10.02
CA ASP A 8 -29.91 4.12 8.92
C ASP A 8 -28.96 4.48 7.77
N SER A 9 -29.09 3.79 6.63
CA SER A 9 -28.20 4.02 5.47
C SER A 9 -28.40 5.41 4.85
N SER A 10 -29.38 6.18 5.31
CA SER A 10 -29.65 7.56 4.91
C SER A 10 -28.90 8.62 5.73
N ARG A 11 -28.18 8.25 6.80
CA ARG A 11 -27.47 9.23 7.66
C ARG A 11 -26.13 9.61 7.07
N ASP A 12 -25.89 10.91 6.89
CA ASP A 12 -24.59 11.46 6.49
C ASP A 12 -23.61 11.43 7.68
N TRP A 13 -22.90 10.31 7.83
CA TRP A 13 -21.88 10.11 8.86
C TRP A 13 -20.58 10.88 8.60
N SER A 14 -20.47 11.60 7.49
CA SER A 14 -19.22 12.28 7.11
C SER A 14 -18.83 13.36 8.12
N ARG A 15 -19.78 14.18 8.60
CA ARG A 15 -19.51 15.29 9.52
C ARG A 15 -19.04 14.79 10.92
N PRO A 16 -19.76 13.87 11.60
CA PRO A 16 -19.35 13.38 12.91
C PRO A 16 -18.03 12.60 12.85
N LEU A 17 -17.86 11.77 11.82
CA LEU A 17 -16.63 11.01 11.64
C LEU A 17 -15.43 11.94 11.42
N LYS A 18 -15.60 13.01 10.63
CA LYS A 18 -14.56 14.00 10.42
C LYS A 18 -14.19 14.75 11.71
N LYS A 19 -15.16 15.15 12.53
CA LYS A 19 -14.89 15.76 13.86
C LYS A 19 -14.15 14.80 14.78
N LEU A 20 -14.56 13.52 14.83
CA LEU A 20 -13.88 12.49 15.61
C LEU A 20 -12.44 12.28 15.15
N ILE A 21 -12.21 12.09 13.85
CA ILE A 21 -10.87 11.89 13.28
C ILE A 21 -9.98 13.10 13.57
N LEU A 22 -10.53 14.32 13.49
CA LEU A 22 -9.81 15.55 13.85
C LEU A 22 -9.40 15.58 15.32
N ALA A 23 -10.31 15.25 16.23
CA ALA A 23 -10.03 15.21 17.67
C ALA A 23 -9.00 14.12 18.02
N ILE A 24 -9.11 12.92 17.43
CA ILE A 24 -8.12 11.84 17.59
C ILE A 24 -6.76 12.30 17.07
N SER A 25 -6.72 12.92 15.88
CA SER A 25 -5.48 13.45 15.29
C SER A 25 -4.76 14.40 16.23
N ASP A 26 -5.47 15.40 16.77
CA ASP A 26 -4.88 16.43 17.63
C ASP A 26 -4.44 15.85 18.98
N GLN A 27 -5.27 14.98 19.57
CA GLN A 27 -4.91 14.32 20.82
C GLN A 27 -3.66 13.45 20.68
N GLN A 28 -3.55 12.67 19.59
CA GLN A 28 -2.39 11.81 19.38
C GLN A 28 -1.11 12.61 19.12
N LEU A 29 -1.21 13.76 18.44
CA LEU A 29 -0.08 14.66 18.27
C LEU A 29 0.43 15.22 19.61
N VAL A 30 -0.48 15.71 20.45
CA VAL A 30 -0.13 16.23 21.79
C VAL A 30 0.39 15.12 22.70
N THR A 31 -0.24 13.94 22.65
CA THR A 31 0.18 12.78 23.45
C THR A 31 1.58 12.32 23.06
N GLY A 32 1.87 12.18 21.76
CA GLY A 32 3.20 11.81 21.28
C GLY A 32 4.27 12.82 21.71
N LEU A 33 3.98 14.12 21.60
CA LEU A 33 4.88 15.18 22.05
C LEU A 33 5.10 15.14 23.58
N ALA A 34 4.04 14.99 24.36
CA ALA A 34 4.11 14.91 25.82
C ALA A 34 4.92 13.69 26.29
N MET A 35 4.72 12.53 25.68
CA MET A 35 5.49 11.31 25.97
C MET A 35 6.99 11.52 25.72
N LEU A 36 7.34 12.13 24.58
CA LEU A 36 8.74 12.40 24.25
C LEU A 36 9.32 13.45 25.20
N ILE A 37 8.67 14.59 25.41
CA ILE A 37 9.16 15.62 26.35
C ILE A 37 9.36 15.04 27.75
N GLY A 38 8.41 14.24 28.24
CA GLY A 38 8.51 13.55 29.53
C GLY A 38 9.74 12.65 29.59
N ALA A 39 9.94 11.79 28.60
CA ALA A 39 11.12 10.92 28.53
C ALA A 39 12.45 11.70 28.49
N PHE A 40 12.52 12.77 27.68
CA PHE A 40 13.71 13.61 27.58
C PHE A 40 13.99 14.39 28.88
N SER A 41 12.95 14.85 29.58
CA SER A 41 13.10 15.58 30.85
C SER A 41 13.73 14.73 31.95
N GLN A 42 13.49 13.42 31.92
CA GLN A 42 14.00 12.48 32.91
C GLN A 42 15.36 11.86 32.52
N LEU A 43 15.96 12.24 31.40
CA LEU A 43 17.29 11.76 31.00
C LEU A 43 18.34 11.96 32.09
N ASN A 44 18.33 13.12 32.74
CA ASN A 44 19.23 13.46 33.85
C ASN A 44 18.79 12.90 35.20
N CYS A 45 17.52 12.49 35.31
CA CYS A 45 16.92 12.00 36.55
C CYS A 45 16.97 10.46 36.66
N GLY A 46 17.63 9.78 35.71
CA GLY A 46 17.89 8.34 35.79
C GLY A 46 16.80 7.44 35.19
N ILE A 47 16.06 7.90 34.17
CA ILE A 47 15.17 7.00 33.43
C ILE A 47 15.95 5.79 32.89
N SER A 48 15.54 4.58 33.24
CA SER A 48 16.16 3.35 32.71
C SER A 48 15.98 3.27 31.20
N PHE A 49 16.87 2.57 30.51
CA PHE A 49 16.74 2.32 29.07
C PHE A 49 15.45 1.55 28.71
N TYR A 50 14.98 0.65 29.58
CA TYR A 50 13.69 -0.02 29.41
C TYR A 50 12.54 0.97 29.26
N HIS A 51 12.31 1.83 30.27
CA HIS A 51 11.28 2.86 30.25
C HIS A 51 11.43 3.85 29.08
N TRP A 52 12.67 4.15 28.68
CA TRP A 52 12.96 4.94 27.48
C TRP A 52 12.43 4.28 26.20
N GLN A 53 12.68 2.98 26.02
CA GLN A 53 12.20 2.22 24.86
C GLN A 53 10.67 2.07 24.85
N VAL A 54 10.04 1.90 26.02
CA VAL A 54 8.58 1.88 26.17
C VAL A 54 7.99 3.24 25.76
N ALA A 55 8.51 4.35 26.32
CA ALA A 55 8.05 5.70 25.98
C ALA A 55 8.23 6.02 24.48
N THR A 56 9.36 5.63 23.91
CA THR A 56 9.66 5.73 22.47
C THR A 56 8.61 5.00 21.64
N THR A 57 8.22 3.80 22.06
CA THR A 57 7.25 2.98 21.32
C THR A 57 5.82 3.50 21.47
N LEU A 58 5.46 4.09 22.61
CA LEU A 58 4.18 4.78 22.78
C LEU A 58 4.09 6.04 21.90
N ALA A 59 5.15 6.83 21.84
CA ALA A 59 5.24 7.99 20.94
C ALA A 59 5.19 7.58 19.45
N TRP A 60 5.78 6.42 19.11
CA TRP A 60 5.62 5.81 17.79
C TRP A 60 4.16 5.52 17.45
N PHE A 61 3.41 4.86 18.33
CA PHE A 61 1.99 4.58 18.09
C PHE A 61 1.16 5.84 17.94
N ALA A 62 1.41 6.86 18.77
CA ALA A 62 0.76 8.15 18.66
C ALA A 62 1.04 8.82 17.29
N SER A 63 2.29 8.77 16.83
CA SER A 63 2.71 9.30 15.53
C SER A 63 2.06 8.57 14.37
N ILE A 64 2.07 7.23 14.35
CA ILE A 64 1.43 6.43 13.29
C ILE A 64 -0.08 6.67 13.26
N THR A 65 -0.73 6.76 14.43
CA THR A 65 -2.17 7.04 14.53
C THR A 65 -2.49 8.41 13.97
N HIS A 66 -1.74 9.45 14.32
CA HIS A 66 -1.92 10.77 13.71
C HIS A 66 -1.73 10.73 12.19
N LEU A 67 -0.65 10.11 11.69
CA LEU A 67 -0.39 9.99 10.25
C LEU A 67 -1.49 9.21 9.51
N ALA A 68 -2.21 8.31 10.19
CA ALA A 68 -3.36 7.58 9.64
C ALA A 68 -4.60 8.46 9.45
N THR A 69 -4.75 9.53 10.22
CA THR A 69 -5.88 10.47 10.12
C THR A 69 -5.73 11.46 8.96
N LEU A 70 -4.49 11.84 8.62
CA LEU A 70 -4.20 12.89 7.65
C LEU A 70 -4.85 12.70 6.26
N PRO A 71 -4.90 11.49 5.67
CA PRO A 71 -5.53 11.28 4.36
C PRO A 71 -7.04 11.54 4.34
N PHE A 72 -7.70 11.48 5.51
CA PHE A 72 -9.13 11.81 5.68
C PHE A 72 -9.33 13.30 5.98
N LEU A 73 -8.35 13.95 6.60
CA LEU A 73 -8.39 15.37 6.95
C LEU A 73 -7.80 16.29 5.87
N GLN A 74 -7.15 15.72 4.85
CA GLN A 74 -6.40 16.47 3.83
C GLN A 74 -7.18 17.65 3.23
N GLU A 75 -8.39 17.41 2.74
CA GLU A 75 -9.20 18.43 2.07
C GLU A 75 -9.60 19.58 3.02
N PHE A 76 -9.90 19.24 4.27
CA PHE A 76 -10.21 20.23 5.31
C PHE A 76 -9.01 21.09 5.68
N LEU A 77 -7.85 20.43 5.78
CA LEU A 77 -6.59 21.06 6.17
C LEU A 77 -6.02 21.97 5.09
N GLN A 78 -6.14 21.59 3.82
CA GLN A 78 -5.73 22.43 2.69
C GLN A 78 -6.54 23.73 2.58
N ARG A 79 -7.77 23.75 3.13
CA ARG A 79 -8.56 24.98 3.24
C ARG A 79 -8.10 25.88 4.40
N HIS A 80 -7.42 25.32 5.40
CA HIS A 80 -6.95 26.01 6.60
C HIS A 80 -5.41 25.93 6.73
N ASN A 81 -4.70 26.66 5.86
CA ASN A 81 -3.24 26.59 5.75
C ASN A 81 -2.48 26.84 7.06
N PHE A 82 -2.99 27.69 7.97
CA PHE A 82 -2.37 27.93 9.26
C PHE A 82 -2.38 26.67 10.15
N LEU A 83 -3.55 26.03 10.30
CA LEU A 83 -3.70 24.79 11.07
C LEU A 83 -2.86 23.65 10.46
N LEU A 84 -2.76 23.63 9.13
CA LEU A 84 -1.90 22.70 8.42
C LEU A 84 -0.42 22.91 8.76
N CYS A 85 0.06 24.15 8.69
CA CYS A 85 1.45 24.49 8.99
C CYS A 85 1.80 24.15 10.44
N LEU A 86 0.93 24.49 11.40
CA LEU A 86 1.11 24.17 12.81
C LEU A 86 1.24 22.65 13.02
N ARG A 87 0.33 21.85 12.46
CA ARG A 87 0.37 20.39 12.60
C ARG A 87 1.61 19.78 11.94
N VAL A 88 2.02 20.29 10.78
CA VAL A 88 3.26 19.85 10.11
C VAL A 88 4.48 20.15 10.98
N MET A 89 4.59 21.37 11.51
CA MET A 89 5.70 21.76 12.39
C MET A 89 5.78 20.88 13.63
N LEU A 90 4.64 20.65 14.30
CA LEU A 90 4.55 19.79 15.48
C LEU A 90 4.88 18.33 15.14
N MET A 91 4.36 17.79 14.04
CA MET A 91 4.67 16.44 13.55
C MET A 91 6.15 16.26 13.20
N SER A 92 6.75 17.26 12.53
CA SER A 92 8.18 17.26 12.23
C SER A 92 9.01 17.29 13.51
N GLY A 93 8.61 18.07 14.52
CA GLY A 93 9.25 18.09 15.84
C GLY A 93 9.19 16.72 16.53
N VAL A 94 8.00 16.11 16.59
CA VAL A 94 7.81 14.76 17.14
C VAL A 94 8.66 13.73 16.39
N ALA A 95 8.70 13.79 15.06
CA ALA A 95 9.51 12.87 14.25
C ALA A 95 11.02 13.03 14.50
N ILE A 96 11.53 14.26 14.62
CA ILE A 96 12.94 14.51 14.95
C ILE A 96 13.28 13.94 16.33
N MET A 97 12.46 14.25 17.34
CA MET A 97 12.64 13.71 18.69
C MET A 97 12.58 12.18 18.68
N LEU A 98 11.61 11.61 17.97
CA LEU A 98 11.46 10.15 17.86
C LEU A 98 12.67 9.52 17.16
N SER A 99 13.21 10.12 16.10
CA SER A 99 14.44 9.63 15.46
C SER A 99 15.64 9.65 16.42
N ILE A 100 15.79 10.72 17.21
CA ILE A 100 16.84 10.78 18.23
C ILE A 100 16.67 9.66 19.27
N THR A 101 15.43 9.36 19.68
CA THR A 101 15.16 8.28 20.65
C THR A 101 15.45 6.89 20.11
N LEU A 102 15.17 6.65 18.83
CA LEU A 102 15.40 5.38 18.14
C LEU A 102 16.89 5.08 18.01
N LEU A 103 17.71 6.09 17.69
CA LEU A 103 19.17 5.97 17.54
C LEU A 103 19.90 5.58 18.84
N ARG A 104 19.20 5.58 19.99
CA ARG A 104 19.80 5.30 21.29
C ARG A 104 19.73 3.80 21.63
N SER A 105 20.90 3.19 21.86
CA SER A 105 21.08 1.81 22.34
C SER A 105 21.67 1.76 23.74
N GLY A 106 21.28 0.78 24.54
CA GLY A 106 21.79 0.56 25.90
C GLY A 106 21.29 -0.75 26.50
N LEU A 107 21.87 -1.15 27.64
CA LEU A 107 21.35 -2.25 28.45
C LEU A 107 20.04 -1.81 29.15
N PRO A 108 19.06 -2.70 29.37
CA PRO A 108 17.74 -2.32 29.92
C PRO A 108 17.79 -1.53 31.23
N ASP A 109 18.64 -1.96 32.17
CA ASP A 109 18.74 -1.39 33.52
C ASP A 109 19.70 -0.19 33.57
N ALA A 110 20.48 0.02 32.50
CA ALA A 110 21.37 1.16 32.43
C ALA A 110 20.55 2.47 32.30
N PRO A 111 21.02 3.57 32.92
CA PRO A 111 20.40 4.86 32.71
C PRO A 111 20.43 5.20 31.22
N ALA A 112 19.31 5.68 30.69
CA ALA A 112 19.17 5.99 29.27
C ALA A 112 20.26 6.98 28.83
N MET A 113 20.67 7.93 29.68
CA MET A 113 21.78 8.87 29.41
C MET A 113 23.10 8.19 28.98
N CYS A 114 23.35 6.94 29.37
CA CYS A 114 24.55 6.21 28.96
C CYS A 114 24.47 5.61 27.55
N GLY A 115 23.34 5.70 26.86
CA GLY A 115 23.17 5.13 25.51
C GLY A 115 24.15 5.68 24.46
N THR A 116 24.70 4.79 23.62
CA THR A 116 26.11 4.85 23.22
C THR A 116 26.41 5.27 21.77
N VAL A 117 25.44 5.27 20.85
CA VAL A 117 25.71 5.64 19.43
C VAL A 117 25.79 7.14 19.22
N ALA A 118 24.86 7.91 19.81
CA ALA A 118 24.84 9.37 19.70
C ALA A 118 26.02 10.05 20.42
N ASN A 119 26.63 9.36 21.39
CA ASN A 119 27.76 9.85 22.19
C ASN A 119 29.13 9.30 21.70
N GLY A 120 29.18 8.60 20.56
CA GLY A 120 30.43 8.14 19.94
C GLY A 120 31.17 7.03 20.71
N SER A 121 30.51 6.34 21.64
CA SER A 121 31.15 5.43 22.60
C SER A 121 31.18 3.97 22.14
N LEU A 122 30.46 3.63 21.06
CA LEU A 122 30.38 2.28 20.49
C LEU A 122 30.72 2.32 19.00
N ALA A 123 31.54 1.36 18.54
CA ALA A 123 31.83 1.22 17.12
C ALA A 123 30.53 0.93 16.35
N VAL A 124 30.31 1.68 15.26
CA VAL A 124 29.10 1.55 14.41
C VAL A 124 28.87 0.10 13.97
N SER A 125 29.93 -0.66 13.71
CA SER A 125 29.86 -2.08 13.35
C SER A 125 29.23 -2.96 14.43
N ASP A 126 29.55 -2.72 15.71
CA ASP A 126 29.05 -3.52 16.83
C ASP A 126 27.62 -3.15 17.18
N TRP A 127 27.27 -1.88 17.02
CA TRP A 127 25.88 -1.43 17.10
C TRP A 127 25.01 -2.05 16.01
N ILE A 128 25.47 -2.03 14.75
CA ILE A 128 24.76 -2.67 13.62
C ILE A 128 24.47 -4.15 13.91
N LYS A 129 25.43 -4.86 14.52
CA LYS A 129 25.29 -6.28 14.85
C LYS A 129 24.31 -6.58 16.00
N LYS A 130 24.11 -5.65 16.94
CA LYS A 130 23.24 -5.86 18.12
C LYS A 130 21.83 -5.32 17.93
N ASP A 131 21.71 -4.03 17.66
CA ASP A 131 20.42 -3.30 17.69
C ASP A 131 20.15 -2.47 16.42
N GLY A 132 21.16 -2.31 15.56
CA GLY A 132 21.09 -1.34 14.47
C GLY A 132 20.06 -1.69 13.40
N MET A 133 19.82 -2.96 13.10
CA MET A 133 18.85 -3.33 12.06
C MET A 133 17.41 -2.94 12.44
N TYR A 134 17.00 -3.17 13.70
CA TYR A 134 15.67 -2.76 14.20
C TYR A 134 15.51 -1.25 14.15
N THR A 135 16.56 -0.53 14.52
CA THR A 135 16.58 0.93 14.55
C THR A 135 16.50 1.50 13.13
N ILE A 136 17.34 1.00 12.21
CA ILE A 136 17.36 1.41 10.80
C ILE A 136 16.00 1.15 10.14
N LEU A 137 15.41 -0.03 10.36
CA LEU A 137 14.09 -0.35 9.81
C LEU A 137 13.01 0.58 10.38
N SER A 138 13.04 0.86 11.69
CA SER A 138 12.12 1.81 12.33
C SER A 138 12.29 3.23 11.77
N GLU A 139 13.52 3.70 11.57
CA GLU A 139 13.79 5.00 10.96
C GLU A 139 13.26 5.10 9.52
N ILE A 140 13.50 4.07 8.71
CA ILE A 140 12.99 4.01 7.33
C ILE A 140 11.47 4.06 7.34
N ILE A 141 10.83 3.30 8.23
CA ILE A 141 9.38 3.30 8.35
C ILE A 141 8.87 4.67 8.80
N LEU A 142 9.46 5.29 9.81
CA LEU A 142 9.05 6.57 10.36
C LEU A 142 9.21 7.70 9.33
N LEU A 143 10.45 7.92 8.87
CA LEU A 143 10.80 8.99 7.94
C LEU A 143 10.14 8.76 6.58
N GLY A 144 10.10 7.52 6.10
CA GLY A 144 9.42 7.16 4.86
C GLY A 144 7.93 7.47 4.91
N THR A 145 7.25 7.15 6.02
CA THR A 145 5.84 7.50 6.22
C THR A 145 5.66 9.01 6.26
N LEU A 146 6.45 9.72 7.07
CA LEU A 146 6.35 11.16 7.20
C LEU A 146 6.57 11.88 5.86
N ILE A 147 7.66 11.56 5.16
CA ILE A 147 7.98 12.15 3.85
C ILE A 147 6.85 11.89 2.86
N THR A 148 6.36 10.63 2.78
CA THR A 148 5.26 10.31 1.86
C THR A 148 3.99 11.10 2.18
N ARG A 149 3.68 11.31 3.46
CA ARG A 149 2.53 12.10 3.91
C ARG A 149 2.70 13.58 3.60
N LEU A 150 3.86 14.16 3.90
CA LEU A 150 4.18 15.56 3.59
C LEU A 150 4.08 15.82 2.08
N LEU A 151 4.69 14.95 1.25
CA LEU A 151 4.65 15.08 -0.21
C LEU A 151 3.23 15.00 -0.78
N ARG A 152 2.34 14.19 -0.16
CA ARG A 152 0.93 14.08 -0.57
C ARG A 152 0.07 15.23 -0.05
N MET A 153 0.38 15.79 1.11
CA MET A 153 -0.41 16.85 1.72
C MET A 153 -0.30 18.18 0.98
N PHE A 154 0.89 18.53 0.47
CA PHE A 154 1.07 19.73 -0.32
C PHE A 154 0.65 19.48 -1.77
N SER A 155 -0.37 20.22 -2.24
CA SER A 155 -0.91 20.08 -3.59
C SER A 155 0.19 20.30 -4.65
N ARG A 156 1.06 21.31 -4.47
CA ARG A 156 2.16 21.63 -5.39
C ARG A 156 3.12 20.46 -5.63
N THR A 157 3.56 19.78 -4.57
CA THR A 157 4.49 18.63 -4.67
C THR A 157 3.82 17.44 -5.33
N SER A 158 2.56 17.15 -4.96
CA SER A 158 1.80 16.06 -5.58
C SER A 158 1.55 16.31 -7.07
N HIS A 159 1.21 17.54 -7.48
CA HIS A 159 1.01 17.90 -8.88
C HIS A 159 2.31 17.81 -9.68
N LEU A 160 3.44 18.26 -9.12
CA LEU A 160 4.74 18.14 -9.77
C LEU A 160 5.14 16.67 -9.95
N GLY A 161 4.97 15.84 -8.93
CA GLY A 161 5.21 14.39 -9.02
C GLY A 161 4.35 13.71 -10.07
N ILE A 162 3.05 14.03 -10.12
CA ILE A 162 2.13 13.51 -11.15
C ILE A 162 2.54 13.97 -12.54
N LYS A 163 2.94 15.24 -12.71
CA LYS A 163 3.40 15.78 -14.00
C LYS A 163 4.70 15.11 -14.45
N ALA A 164 5.66 14.93 -13.54
CA ALA A 164 6.91 14.24 -13.80
C ALA A 164 6.67 12.78 -14.21
N MET A 165 5.83 12.05 -13.49
CA MET A 165 5.44 10.67 -13.83
C MET A 165 4.76 10.57 -15.20
N ARG A 166 3.82 11.48 -15.50
CA ARG A 166 3.14 11.53 -16.81
C ARG A 166 4.14 11.83 -17.94
N SER A 167 5.09 12.74 -17.71
CA SER A 167 6.13 13.06 -18.70
C SER A 167 7.09 11.88 -18.92
N ALA A 168 7.54 11.22 -17.84
CA ALA A 168 8.40 10.04 -17.93
C ALA A 168 7.70 8.91 -18.70
N ARG A 169 6.42 8.65 -18.39
CA ARG A 169 5.59 7.69 -19.13
C ARG A 169 5.47 8.06 -20.60
N ALA A 170 5.14 9.31 -20.92
CA ALA A 170 5.00 9.76 -22.31
C ALA A 170 6.29 9.62 -23.10
N LYS A 171 7.45 9.94 -22.48
CA LYS A 171 8.77 9.73 -23.09
C LYS A 171 9.03 8.25 -23.37
N TRP A 172 8.76 7.36 -22.39
CA TRP A 172 8.95 5.93 -22.56
C TRP A 172 8.03 5.34 -23.64
N GLN A 173 6.75 5.75 -23.68
CA GLN A 173 5.83 5.38 -24.75
C GLN A 173 6.31 5.87 -26.13
N ALA A 174 6.80 7.11 -26.22
CA ALA A 174 7.36 7.66 -27.45
C ALA A 174 8.60 6.86 -27.92
N SER A 175 9.47 6.46 -26.99
CA SER A 175 10.62 5.60 -27.30
C SER A 175 10.21 4.23 -27.86
N ILE A 176 9.14 3.61 -27.33
CA ILE A 176 8.61 2.34 -27.84
C ILE A 176 8.04 2.53 -29.25
N ILE A 177 7.25 3.59 -29.48
CA ILE A 177 6.67 3.90 -30.80
C ILE A 177 7.77 4.18 -31.82
N TRP A 178 8.78 4.97 -31.44
CA TRP A 178 9.94 5.25 -32.28
C TRP A 178 10.68 3.96 -32.65
N LEU A 179 10.91 3.06 -31.69
CA LEU A 179 11.56 1.78 -31.93
C LEU A 179 10.74 0.90 -32.89
N CYS A 180 9.41 0.85 -32.73
CA CYS A 180 8.52 0.10 -33.63
C CYS A 180 8.62 0.63 -35.07
N LYS A 181 8.55 1.96 -35.26
CA LYS A 181 8.68 2.58 -36.58
C LYS A 181 10.07 2.37 -37.20
N MET A 182 11.12 2.43 -36.39
CA MET A 182 12.49 2.19 -36.84
C MET A 182 12.69 0.74 -37.32
N LEU A 183 12.13 -0.23 -36.59
CA LEU A 183 12.21 -1.65 -36.95
C LEU A 183 11.34 -1.99 -38.17
N GLN A 184 10.18 -1.35 -38.33
CA GLN A 184 9.35 -1.48 -39.55
C GLN A 184 10.08 -1.02 -40.82
N ALA A 185 11.03 -0.08 -40.71
CA ALA A 185 11.83 0.42 -41.83
C ALA A 185 13.05 -0.47 -42.19
N ARG A 186 13.29 -1.57 -41.47
CA ARG A 186 14.41 -2.50 -41.70
C ARG A 186 13.93 -3.74 -42.46
N SER A 187 14.86 -4.66 -42.78
CA SER A 187 14.52 -5.92 -43.44
C SER A 187 13.59 -6.78 -42.58
N GLU A 188 12.70 -7.55 -43.21
CA GLU A 188 11.70 -8.36 -42.50
C GLU A 188 12.29 -9.30 -41.45
N TRP A 189 13.48 -9.87 -41.73
CA TRP A 189 14.16 -10.80 -40.83
C TRP A 189 14.72 -10.10 -39.58
N THR A 190 15.32 -8.91 -39.75
CA THR A 190 15.82 -8.12 -38.61
C THR A 190 14.67 -7.53 -37.79
N ALA A 191 13.60 -7.11 -38.45
CA ALA A 191 12.37 -6.69 -37.79
C ALA A 191 11.72 -7.85 -37.01
N ALA A 192 11.69 -9.07 -37.55
CA ALA A 192 11.19 -10.23 -36.82
C ALA A 192 12.07 -10.60 -35.61
N ALA A 193 13.39 -10.63 -35.78
CA ALA A 193 14.33 -10.98 -34.71
C ALA A 193 14.30 -9.97 -33.55
N ALA A 194 13.99 -8.70 -33.80
CA ALA A 194 13.98 -7.63 -32.80
C ALA A 194 12.59 -7.36 -32.16
N LEU A 195 11.53 -8.05 -32.59
CA LEU A 195 10.15 -7.80 -32.12
C LEU A 195 9.97 -7.96 -30.60
N TRP A 196 10.78 -8.80 -29.95
CA TRP A 196 10.71 -9.01 -28.51
C TRP A 196 11.09 -7.76 -27.70
N VAL A 197 11.94 -6.88 -28.24
CA VAL A 197 12.41 -5.67 -27.54
C VAL A 197 11.25 -4.70 -27.22
N PRO A 198 10.44 -4.24 -28.19
CA PRO A 198 9.29 -3.39 -27.88
C PRO A 198 8.22 -4.11 -27.04
N VAL A 199 8.06 -5.42 -27.17
CA VAL A 199 7.11 -6.22 -26.36
C VAL A 199 7.52 -6.25 -24.88
N VAL A 200 8.79 -6.55 -24.59
CA VAL A 200 9.32 -6.55 -23.22
C VAL A 200 9.29 -5.15 -22.62
N SER A 201 9.67 -4.13 -23.41
CA SER A 201 9.62 -2.73 -22.97
C SER A 201 8.20 -2.27 -22.63
N LEU A 202 7.19 -2.66 -23.44
CA LEU A 202 5.79 -2.38 -23.15
C LEU A 202 5.31 -3.11 -21.88
N SER A 203 5.66 -4.39 -21.72
CA SER A 203 5.34 -5.14 -20.50
C SER A 203 5.96 -4.49 -19.25
N ALA A 204 7.22 -4.08 -19.32
CA ALA A 204 7.91 -3.39 -18.23
C ALA A 204 7.23 -2.06 -17.89
N LEU A 205 6.88 -1.26 -18.91
CA LEU A 205 6.16 0.00 -18.72
C LEU A 205 4.85 -0.22 -17.96
N VAL A 206 4.06 -1.23 -18.35
CA VAL A 206 2.78 -1.52 -17.69
C VAL A 206 2.99 -2.05 -16.27
N SER A 207 4.01 -2.87 -16.04
CA SER A 207 4.36 -3.38 -14.72
C SER A 207 4.75 -2.24 -13.76
N VAL A 208 5.61 -1.33 -14.21
CA VAL A 208 5.99 -0.13 -13.46
C VAL A 208 4.77 0.75 -13.20
N GLN A 209 3.89 0.92 -14.19
CA GLN A 209 2.65 1.68 -13.98
C GLN A 209 1.74 1.03 -12.93
N ALA A 210 1.57 -0.29 -12.97
CA ALA A 210 0.77 -1.03 -11.98
C ALA A 210 1.32 -0.85 -10.56
N LEU A 211 2.65 -0.96 -10.40
CA LEU A 211 3.31 -0.73 -9.12
C LEU A 211 3.13 0.70 -8.62
N LEU A 212 3.32 1.70 -9.49
CA LEU A 212 3.15 3.11 -9.14
C LEU A 212 1.69 3.47 -8.79
N ASP A 213 0.73 2.94 -9.55
CA ASP A 213 -0.70 3.11 -9.28
C ASP A 213 -1.08 2.45 -7.93
N PHE A 214 -0.52 1.28 -7.63
CA PHE A 214 -0.69 0.61 -6.34
C PHE A 214 -0.04 1.40 -5.18
N MET A 215 1.23 1.78 -5.30
CA MET A 215 1.96 2.60 -4.31
C MET A 215 1.23 3.92 -4.02
N ARG A 216 0.53 4.49 -5.01
CA ARG A 216 -0.25 5.72 -4.85
C ARG A 216 -1.65 5.48 -4.27
N SER A 217 -2.16 4.26 -4.33
CA SER A 217 -3.50 3.91 -3.85
C SER A 217 -3.67 4.14 -2.34
N ARG A 218 -4.92 4.27 -1.90
CA ARG A 218 -5.27 4.27 -0.47
C ARG A 218 -5.01 2.90 0.18
N ALA A 219 -5.05 1.81 -0.59
CA ALA A 219 -4.77 0.47 -0.08
C ALA A 219 -3.31 0.34 0.37
N TRP A 220 -2.34 0.81 -0.42
CA TRP A 220 -0.93 0.87 0.00
C TRP A 220 -0.75 1.68 1.28
N GLU A 221 -1.40 2.85 1.37
CA GLU A 221 -1.33 3.68 2.57
C GLU A 221 -1.81 2.95 3.82
N VAL A 222 -2.91 2.21 3.73
CA VAL A 222 -3.45 1.43 4.85
C VAL A 222 -2.54 0.25 5.18
N LEU A 223 -2.09 -0.51 4.17
CA LEU A 223 -1.20 -1.66 4.36
C LEU A 223 0.13 -1.26 5.00
N TRP A 224 0.72 -0.15 4.56
CA TRP A 224 1.95 0.38 5.12
C TRP A 224 1.77 0.81 6.58
N LEU A 225 0.67 1.49 6.91
CA LEU A 225 0.38 1.86 8.30
C LEU A 225 0.13 0.64 9.19
N LEU A 226 -0.61 -0.36 8.71
CA LEU A 226 -0.80 -1.62 9.43
C LEU A 226 0.53 -2.32 9.69
N PHE A 227 1.40 -2.39 8.68
CA PHE A 227 2.76 -2.91 8.83
C PHE A 227 3.53 -2.15 9.93
N SER A 228 3.49 -0.82 9.93
CA SER A 228 4.14 0.01 10.96
C SER A 228 3.57 -0.21 12.37
N LEU A 229 2.27 -0.47 12.51
CA LEU A 229 1.63 -0.78 13.78
C LEU A 229 2.04 -2.17 14.29
N VAL A 230 2.03 -3.18 13.43
CA VAL A 230 2.48 -4.53 13.78
C VAL A 230 3.97 -4.51 14.17
N TRP A 231 4.80 -3.80 13.41
CA TRP A 231 6.20 -3.59 13.72
C TRP A 231 6.44 -2.97 15.11
N GLY A 232 5.74 -1.86 15.41
CA GLY A 232 5.82 -1.23 16.72
C GLY A 232 5.34 -2.15 17.86
N THR A 233 4.34 -2.99 17.58
CA THR A 233 3.81 -3.97 18.55
C THR A 233 4.83 -5.06 18.84
N ILE A 234 5.44 -5.65 17.80
CA ILE A 234 6.51 -6.65 17.95
C ILE A 234 7.66 -6.07 18.78
N ARG A 235 8.09 -4.84 18.47
CA ARG A 235 9.15 -4.16 19.22
C ARG A 235 8.78 -3.97 20.70
N LEU A 236 7.56 -3.52 20.99
CA LEU A 236 7.11 -3.35 22.38
C LEU A 236 7.18 -4.66 23.16
N PHE A 237 6.66 -5.74 22.58
CA PHE A 237 6.68 -7.05 23.22
C PHE A 237 8.09 -7.63 23.33
N ALA A 238 8.96 -7.42 22.35
CA ALA A 238 10.35 -7.85 22.40
C ALA A 238 11.09 -7.16 23.57
N VAL A 239 10.89 -5.85 23.76
CA VAL A 239 11.45 -5.09 24.89
C VAL A 239 10.91 -5.61 26.22
N ARG A 240 9.60 -5.87 26.32
CA ARG A 240 8.98 -6.41 27.54
C ARG A 240 9.45 -7.81 27.90
N TYR A 241 9.55 -8.70 26.91
CA TYR A 241 9.99 -10.07 27.14
C TYR A 241 11.47 -10.14 27.56
N GLY A 242 12.31 -9.24 27.02
CA GLY A 242 13.74 -9.19 27.36
C GLY A 242 14.05 -8.80 28.81
N VAL A 243 13.09 -8.19 29.54
CA VAL A 243 13.28 -7.66 30.91
C VAL A 243 12.47 -8.46 31.95
N GLN A 244 11.75 -9.50 31.53
CA GLN A 244 10.83 -10.25 32.39
C GLN A 244 11.51 -11.00 33.56
N GLN A 245 12.84 -10.96 33.65
CA GLN A 245 13.64 -11.60 34.69
C GLN A 245 14.00 -10.67 35.87
N ASP A 246 13.89 -9.34 35.72
CA ASP A 246 14.14 -8.35 36.79
C ASP A 246 12.84 -7.80 37.37
N SER A 247 12.54 -8.16 38.63
CA SER A 247 11.30 -7.80 39.33
C SER A 247 11.14 -6.30 39.59
N ASP A 248 12.25 -5.59 39.80
CA ASP A 248 12.25 -4.20 40.26
C ASP A 248 11.91 -3.21 39.13
N LEU A 249 12.06 -3.61 37.86
CA LEU A 249 11.66 -2.82 36.69
C LEU A 249 10.20 -3.03 36.27
N LEU A 250 9.50 -3.99 36.87
CA LEU A 250 8.12 -4.37 36.54
C LEU A 250 7.06 -3.71 37.45
N GLU A 251 7.43 -2.67 38.19
CA GLU A 251 6.50 -1.79 38.93
C GLU A 251 5.50 -1.01 38.04
N GLU A 252 5.35 -1.36 36.75
CA GLU A 252 4.32 -0.80 35.86
C GLU A 252 2.88 -1.29 36.15
N SER A 253 2.70 -2.21 37.10
CA SER A 253 1.43 -2.90 37.33
C SER A 253 0.39 -2.08 38.13
N TYR A 254 0.78 -0.94 38.68
CA TYR A 254 -0.13 0.01 39.36
C TYR A 254 -0.37 1.26 38.52
N TRP A 255 -1.62 1.72 38.49
CA TRP A 255 -2.00 2.94 37.76
C TRP A 255 -1.84 4.16 38.65
N GLY A 256 -0.84 4.99 38.35
CA GLY A 256 -0.65 6.29 39.02
C GLY A 256 -1.53 7.40 38.42
N PHE A 257 -1.58 8.54 39.11
CA PHE A 257 -2.26 9.77 38.63
C PHE A 257 -1.87 10.14 37.18
N GLY A 258 -0.56 10.08 36.88
CA GLY A 258 0.00 10.40 35.57
C GLY A 258 -0.39 9.43 34.44
N GLN A 259 -0.95 8.25 34.76
CA GLN A 259 -1.43 7.27 33.78
C GLN A 259 -2.96 7.31 33.66
N VAL A 260 -3.68 7.45 34.78
CA VAL A 260 -5.16 7.51 34.80
C VAL A 260 -5.69 8.70 34.01
N ILE A 261 -5.10 9.89 34.19
CA ILE A 261 -5.59 11.12 33.53
C ILE A 261 -5.49 11.04 32.00
N PRO A 262 -4.32 10.73 31.41
CA PRO A 262 -4.23 10.62 29.95
C PRO A 262 -5.17 9.58 29.34
N VAL A 263 -5.41 8.46 30.04
CA VAL A 263 -6.37 7.44 29.60
C VAL A 263 -7.80 7.96 29.63
N LEU A 264 -8.21 8.66 30.70
CA LEU A 264 -9.53 9.28 30.77
C LEU A 264 -9.72 10.40 29.73
N LEU A 265 -8.65 11.13 29.40
CA LEU A 265 -8.69 12.15 28.35
C LEU A 265 -8.95 11.56 26.95
N LEU A 266 -8.74 10.25 26.71
CA LEU A 266 -9.15 9.59 25.46
C LEU A 266 -10.68 9.54 25.29
N LEU A 267 -11.45 9.86 26.33
CA LEU A 267 -12.90 10.01 26.23
C LEU A 267 -13.30 11.31 25.50
N VAL A 268 -12.43 12.33 25.45
CA VAL A 268 -12.75 13.63 24.85
C VAL A 268 -13.17 13.52 23.37
N PRO A 269 -12.44 12.84 22.47
CA PRO A 269 -12.90 12.63 21.09
C PRO A 269 -14.23 11.89 20.99
N VAL A 270 -14.49 10.95 21.91
CA VAL A 270 -15.76 10.20 21.95
C VAL A 270 -16.92 11.13 22.31
N LEU A 271 -16.73 12.03 23.29
CA LEU A 271 -17.74 13.02 23.64
C LEU A 271 -18.03 13.97 22.47
N MET A 272 -17.00 14.46 21.77
CA MET A 272 -17.15 15.30 20.56
C MET A 272 -17.92 14.58 19.45
N PHE A 273 -17.71 13.28 19.30
CA PHE A 273 -18.46 12.47 18.34
C PHE A 273 -19.93 12.34 18.73
N VAL A 274 -20.23 12.06 20.00
CA VAL A 274 -21.60 11.96 20.52
C VAL A 274 -22.34 13.30 20.39
N GLU A 275 -21.69 14.41 20.70
CA GLU A 275 -22.22 15.77 20.49
C GLU A 275 -22.57 15.99 19.01
N SER A 276 -21.66 15.66 18.11
CA SER A 276 -21.93 15.79 16.68
C SER A 276 -23.06 14.90 16.16
N LEU A 277 -23.32 13.75 16.79
CA LEU A 277 -24.48 12.91 16.46
C LEU A 277 -25.78 13.51 17.00
N SER A 278 -25.71 14.16 18.16
CA SER A 278 -26.82 14.91 18.72
C SER A 278 -27.21 16.06 17.79
N ASP A 279 -26.24 16.86 17.33
CA ASP A 279 -26.47 17.98 16.40
C ASP A 279 -27.19 17.53 15.13
N LEU A 280 -26.74 16.44 14.50
CA LEU A 280 -27.38 15.89 13.30
C LEU A 280 -28.81 15.42 13.56
N SER A 281 -29.06 14.88 14.76
CA SER A 281 -30.41 14.44 15.12
C SER A 281 -31.35 15.62 15.36
N SER A 282 -30.84 16.73 15.87
CA SER A 282 -31.56 17.98 16.06
C SER A 282 -31.85 18.69 14.73
N GLU A 283 -30.86 18.80 13.83
CA GLU A 283 -31.02 19.44 12.51
C GLU A 283 -32.13 18.77 11.67
N LYS A 284 -32.16 17.43 11.66
CA LYS A 284 -33.22 16.65 11.00
C LYS A 284 -34.59 16.84 11.65
N ALA A 285 -34.66 17.12 12.95
CA ALA A 285 -35.92 17.38 13.63
C ALA A 285 -36.51 18.76 13.28
N THR A 286 -35.67 19.76 12.99
CA THR A 286 -36.09 21.08 12.51
C THR A 286 -36.47 21.12 11.04
N ASP A 287 -35.83 20.34 10.16
CA ASP A 287 -36.16 20.30 8.72
C ASP A 287 -37.54 19.71 8.42
N ILE A 288 -38.05 18.84 9.31
CA ILE A 288 -39.36 18.21 9.16
C ILE A 288 -40.49 19.27 9.20
N PRO A 289 -40.59 20.14 10.22
CA PRO A 289 -41.60 21.22 10.25
C PRO A 289 -41.50 22.19 9.07
N THR A 290 -40.31 22.64 8.68
CA THR A 290 -40.11 23.58 7.56
C THR A 290 -40.51 22.96 6.23
N ARG A 291 -40.31 21.64 6.04
CA ARG A 291 -40.76 20.95 4.83
C ARG A 291 -42.28 20.89 4.74
N TYR A 292 -42.98 20.65 5.85
CA TYR A 292 -44.45 20.67 5.87
C TYR A 292 -45.00 22.09 5.64
N GLU A 293 -44.37 23.11 6.23
CA GLU A 293 -44.77 24.50 6.04
C GLU A 293 -44.54 24.97 4.59
N ASN A 294 -43.41 24.60 3.98
CA ASN A 294 -43.14 24.88 2.57
C ASN A 294 -44.05 24.08 1.61
N ILE A 295 -44.42 22.84 1.94
CA ILE A 295 -45.40 22.06 1.16
C ILE A 295 -46.79 22.71 1.27
N GLN A 296 -47.21 23.15 2.45
CA GLN A 296 -48.48 23.87 2.62
C GLN A 296 -48.47 25.21 1.86
N LEU A 297 -47.36 25.96 1.89
CA LEU A 297 -47.21 27.19 1.10
C LEU A 297 -47.19 26.92 -0.41
N LEU A 298 -46.63 25.81 -0.86
CA LEU A 298 -46.66 25.36 -2.26
C LEU A 298 -48.05 24.89 -2.70
N GLU A 299 -48.79 24.20 -1.83
CA GLU A 299 -50.19 23.81 -2.06
C GLU A 299 -51.11 25.04 -2.11
N LEU A 300 -50.92 26.03 -1.23
CA LEU A 300 -51.63 27.31 -1.26
C LEU A 300 -51.30 28.10 -2.54
N ARG A 301 -50.04 28.05 -3.01
CA ARG A 301 -49.62 28.70 -4.26
C ARG A 301 -50.16 28.00 -5.51
N ASN A 302 -50.23 26.66 -5.51
CA ASN A 302 -50.81 25.88 -6.61
C ASN A 302 -52.35 25.89 -6.61
N GLY A 303 -52.99 26.16 -5.48
CA GLY A 303 -54.45 26.31 -5.36
C GLY A 303 -55.02 27.56 -6.05
N GLN A 304 -54.19 28.53 -6.44
CA GLN A 304 -54.62 29.70 -7.23
C GLN A 304 -54.41 29.55 -8.75
N HIS A 305 -53.73 28.48 -9.20
CA HIS A 305 -53.58 28.17 -10.62
C HIS A 305 -53.80 26.68 -10.85
N THR A 306 -55.07 26.29 -10.96
CA THR A 306 -55.44 24.97 -11.50
C THR A 306 -56.68 25.08 -12.40
N GLN A 307 -56.44 25.59 -13.61
CA GLN A 307 -57.13 25.13 -14.83
C GLN A 307 -56.09 24.97 -15.92
N SER A 308 -55.37 23.86 -15.89
CA SER A 308 -54.90 23.16 -17.09
C SER A 308 -54.21 21.87 -16.65
N THR A 309 -54.86 20.76 -16.98
CA THR A 309 -54.28 19.42 -16.98
C THR A 309 -53.13 19.39 -17.99
N PRO A 310 -51.97 18.80 -17.64
CA PRO A 310 -51.26 18.01 -18.61
C PRO A 310 -51.11 16.57 -18.12
N SER A 311 -51.43 15.67 -19.04
CA SER A 311 -51.16 14.25 -19.02
C SER A 311 -49.76 13.92 -18.50
N PHE A 312 -49.68 13.12 -17.45
CA PHE A 312 -48.47 12.37 -17.10
C PHE A 312 -48.21 11.33 -18.19
N GLN A 313 -47.34 11.64 -19.14
CA GLN A 313 -46.68 10.63 -19.96
C GLN A 313 -45.59 9.98 -19.10
N ASN A 314 -45.70 8.66 -18.91
CA ASN A 314 -44.64 7.82 -18.39
C ASN A 314 -43.48 7.82 -19.40
N GLU A 315 -42.49 8.70 -19.21
CA GLU A 315 -41.18 8.53 -19.84
C GLU A 315 -40.44 7.38 -19.16
N LEU A 316 -40.27 6.28 -19.90
CA LEU A 316 -39.30 5.24 -19.58
C LEU A 316 -37.90 5.88 -19.47
N PRO A 317 -37.02 5.39 -18.57
CA PRO A 317 -35.62 5.80 -18.58
C PRO A 317 -34.99 5.45 -19.93
N VAL A 318 -34.52 6.48 -20.63
CA VAL A 318 -33.68 6.35 -21.82
C VAL A 318 -32.53 5.39 -21.48
N PRO A 319 -32.33 4.30 -22.24
CA PRO A 319 -31.15 3.47 -22.05
C PRO A 319 -29.93 4.37 -22.29
N LEU A 320 -29.05 4.45 -21.29
CA LEU A 320 -27.72 5.03 -21.45
C LEU A 320 -27.16 4.58 -22.80
N PRO A 321 -26.69 5.50 -23.67
CA PRO A 321 -26.07 5.09 -24.91
C PRO A 321 -24.96 4.12 -24.55
N ALA A 322 -25.07 2.89 -25.05
CA ALA A 322 -23.99 1.93 -24.99
C ALA A 322 -22.76 2.69 -25.47
N VAL A 323 -21.81 2.91 -24.57
CA VAL A 323 -20.49 3.40 -24.93
C VAL A 323 -19.96 2.34 -25.86
N SER A 324 -20.13 2.59 -27.16
CA SER A 324 -19.51 1.78 -28.18
C SER A 324 -18.04 1.92 -27.90
N SER A 325 -17.43 0.85 -27.38
CA SER A 325 -16.00 0.70 -27.53
C SER A 325 -15.80 0.66 -29.04
N ASN A 326 -15.53 1.82 -29.64
CA ASN A 326 -14.99 1.92 -30.98
C ASN A 326 -13.60 1.32 -30.90
N ARG A 327 -13.56 -0.01 -30.81
CA ARG A 327 -12.39 -0.81 -31.03
C ARG A 327 -12.23 -0.78 -32.54
N PRO A 328 -11.17 -0.20 -33.09
CA PRO A 328 -10.91 -0.33 -34.51
C PRO A 328 -10.85 -1.83 -34.80
N THR A 329 -11.78 -2.33 -35.62
CA THR A 329 -11.69 -3.66 -36.18
C THR A 329 -10.40 -3.72 -36.99
N PRO A 330 -9.43 -4.58 -36.63
CA PRO A 330 -8.14 -4.59 -37.30
C PRO A 330 -8.32 -5.07 -38.73
N SER A 331 -7.76 -4.30 -39.66
CA SER A 331 -7.73 -4.65 -41.08
C SER A 331 -6.78 -5.83 -41.29
N ALA A 332 -7.01 -6.63 -42.33
CA ALA A 332 -6.25 -7.86 -42.58
C ALA A 332 -4.75 -7.64 -42.88
N SER A 333 -4.29 -6.38 -42.99
CA SER A 333 -2.90 -5.99 -43.24
C SER A 333 -2.15 -5.42 -42.02
N ASP A 334 -2.76 -5.36 -40.83
CA ASP A 334 -2.14 -4.68 -39.68
C ASP A 334 -0.93 -5.46 -39.14
N SER A 335 0.27 -4.87 -39.28
CA SER A 335 1.54 -5.47 -38.82
C SER A 335 1.54 -5.64 -37.30
N ALA A 336 2.35 -6.56 -36.77
CA ALA A 336 2.48 -6.77 -35.33
C ALA A 336 2.89 -5.48 -34.58
N TYR A 337 3.66 -4.63 -35.24
CA TYR A 337 4.10 -3.32 -34.76
C TYR A 337 2.95 -2.31 -34.64
N ASP A 338 2.01 -2.28 -35.60
CA ASP A 338 0.87 -1.36 -35.55
C ASP A 338 -0.05 -1.67 -34.36
N ARG A 339 -0.14 -2.95 -33.99
CA ARG A 339 -0.87 -3.42 -32.80
C ARG A 339 -0.17 -3.05 -31.49
N ILE A 340 1.16 -3.10 -31.46
CA ILE A 340 1.94 -2.63 -30.30
C ILE A 340 1.75 -1.12 -30.13
N ILE A 341 1.81 -0.36 -31.23
CA ILE A 341 1.55 1.08 -31.22
C ILE A 341 0.13 1.39 -30.74
N ALA A 342 -0.88 0.66 -31.23
CA ALA A 342 -2.27 0.80 -30.76
C ALA A 342 -2.41 0.43 -29.26
N SER A 343 -1.70 -0.60 -28.81
CA SER A 343 -1.70 -1.01 -27.40
C SER A 343 -1.06 0.04 -26.49
N CYS A 344 -0.01 0.74 -26.93
CA CYS A 344 0.59 1.86 -26.20
C CYS A 344 -0.39 3.02 -25.94
N GLN A 345 -1.39 3.18 -26.80
CA GLN A 345 -2.40 4.24 -26.72
C GLN A 345 -3.66 3.83 -25.94
N CYS A 346 -3.84 2.53 -25.67
CA CYS A 346 -4.99 2.02 -24.92
C CYS A 346 -4.87 2.29 -23.41
N ASP A 347 -6.01 2.44 -22.73
CA ASP A 347 -6.04 2.50 -21.28
C ASP A 347 -5.95 1.09 -20.67
N PHE A 348 -4.76 0.72 -20.19
CA PHE A 348 -4.48 -0.58 -19.58
C PHE A 348 -5.35 -0.89 -18.35
N ARG A 349 -5.92 0.12 -17.69
CA ARG A 349 -6.74 -0.08 -16.48
C ARG A 349 -8.03 -0.85 -16.73
N SER A 350 -8.52 -0.80 -17.97
CA SER A 350 -9.70 -1.55 -18.40
C SER A 350 -9.42 -3.02 -18.69
N CYS A 351 -8.15 -3.42 -18.76
CA CYS A 351 -7.76 -4.78 -19.11
C CYS A 351 -7.83 -5.73 -17.89
N PRO A 352 -8.46 -6.91 -18.02
CA PRO A 352 -8.56 -7.89 -16.91
C PRO A 352 -7.20 -8.32 -16.34
N TRP A 353 -6.20 -8.50 -17.21
CA TRP A 353 -4.85 -8.90 -16.80
C TRP A 353 -4.10 -7.82 -16.01
N TYR A 354 -4.48 -6.54 -16.15
CA TYR A 354 -3.91 -5.46 -15.37
C TYR A 354 -4.44 -5.49 -13.93
N LEU A 355 -5.74 -5.76 -13.77
CA LEU A 355 -6.35 -5.97 -12.45
C LEU A 355 -5.77 -7.21 -11.76
N ASP A 356 -5.61 -8.32 -12.48
CA ASP A 356 -4.97 -9.53 -11.95
C ASP A 356 -3.55 -9.22 -11.41
N ASN A 357 -2.78 -8.37 -12.10
CA ASN A 357 -1.45 -7.94 -11.66
C ASN A 357 -1.53 -7.10 -10.37
N GLN A 358 -2.52 -6.20 -10.24
CA GLN A 358 -2.74 -5.44 -9.00
C GLN A 358 -3.11 -6.35 -7.82
N TYR A 359 -3.97 -7.34 -8.03
CA TYR A 359 -4.31 -8.34 -7.00
C TYR A 359 -3.08 -9.15 -6.55
N PHE A 360 -2.22 -9.53 -7.50
CA PHE A 360 -0.97 -10.21 -7.19
C PHE A 360 -0.05 -9.34 -6.33
N ILE A 361 0.15 -8.06 -6.68
CA ILE A 361 0.95 -7.12 -5.88
C ILE A 361 0.46 -7.07 -4.43
N ILE A 362 -0.85 -6.88 -4.23
CA ILE A 362 -1.45 -6.79 -2.89
C ILE A 362 -1.19 -8.07 -2.11
N SER A 363 -1.51 -9.21 -2.71
CA SER A 363 -1.44 -10.51 -2.03
C SER A 363 0.00 -10.92 -1.73
N PHE A 364 0.94 -10.60 -2.61
CA PHE A 364 2.37 -10.80 -2.37
C PHE A 364 2.85 -9.97 -1.19
N ILE A 365 2.51 -8.68 -1.13
CA ILE A 365 2.92 -7.79 -0.02
C ILE A 365 2.34 -8.27 1.30
N VAL A 366 1.04 -8.61 1.32
CA VAL A 366 0.37 -9.14 2.51
C VAL A 366 0.98 -10.48 2.94
N GLY A 367 1.34 -11.35 2.00
CA GLY A 367 1.97 -12.64 2.30
C GLY A 367 3.43 -12.53 2.76
N ALA A 368 4.20 -11.60 2.17
CA ALA A 368 5.61 -11.38 2.49
C ALA A 368 5.82 -10.66 3.82
N ALA A 369 4.93 -9.72 4.17
CA ALA A 369 5.08 -8.88 5.36
C ALA A 369 5.24 -9.68 6.68
N PRO A 370 4.42 -10.71 6.99
CA PRO A 370 4.60 -11.53 8.18
C PRO A 370 5.97 -12.23 8.24
N VAL A 371 6.50 -12.67 7.09
CA VAL A 371 7.81 -13.32 7.03
C VAL A 371 8.90 -12.33 7.38
N TYR A 372 8.88 -11.12 6.80
CA TYR A 372 9.82 -10.07 7.15
C TYR A 372 9.77 -9.69 8.63
N LEU A 373 8.56 -9.55 9.18
CA LEU A 373 8.35 -9.23 10.59
C LEU A 373 8.85 -10.35 11.52
N ALA A 374 8.63 -11.61 11.16
CA ALA A 374 9.10 -12.76 11.93
C ALA A 374 10.62 -12.93 11.89
N PHE A 375 11.25 -12.72 10.71
CA PHE A 375 12.72 -12.74 10.61
C PHE A 375 13.34 -11.63 11.42
N ALA A 376 12.78 -10.42 11.31
CA ALA A 376 13.28 -9.29 12.04
C ALA A 376 13.22 -9.51 13.56
N ALA A 377 12.26 -10.29 14.08
CA ALA A 377 12.12 -10.61 15.51
C ALA A 377 13.09 -11.67 16.08
N SER A 378 13.84 -12.40 15.24
CA SER A 378 14.73 -13.51 15.68
C SER A 378 16.17 -13.05 15.97
N ASN A 379 16.85 -13.71 16.93
CA ASN A 379 18.16 -13.31 17.47
C ASN A 379 19.26 -13.12 16.40
N LEU A 380 20.00 -12.01 16.54
CA LEU A 380 20.72 -11.30 15.48
C LEU A 380 22.09 -11.85 15.04
N GLU A 381 22.69 -12.84 15.71
CA GLU A 381 24.09 -13.20 15.41
C GLU A 381 24.31 -13.90 14.06
N GLN A 382 23.29 -14.55 13.48
CA GLN A 382 23.38 -15.21 12.17
C GLN A 382 22.57 -14.50 11.07
N LEU A 383 21.94 -13.36 11.39
CA LEU A 383 20.79 -12.85 10.63
C LEU A 383 21.18 -12.06 9.35
N ASN A 384 22.40 -11.55 9.24
CA ASN A 384 22.67 -10.50 8.25
C ASN A 384 22.80 -10.99 6.79
N VAL A 385 23.35 -12.19 6.55
CA VAL A 385 23.52 -12.70 5.17
C VAL A 385 22.26 -13.41 4.69
N TYR A 386 21.69 -14.28 5.51
CA TYR A 386 20.50 -15.06 5.13
C TYR A 386 19.26 -14.18 4.95
N PHE A 387 19.09 -13.14 5.76
CA PHE A 387 17.99 -12.19 5.59
C PHE A 387 18.12 -11.39 4.29
N VAL A 388 19.31 -10.84 4.01
CA VAL A 388 19.55 -10.08 2.77
C VAL A 388 19.38 -10.98 1.55
N GLN A 389 19.91 -12.20 1.58
CA GLN A 389 19.74 -13.18 0.52
C GLN A 389 18.26 -13.53 0.31
N TYR A 390 17.52 -13.83 1.39
CA TYR A 390 16.10 -14.14 1.32
C TYR A 390 15.28 -12.96 0.81
N ALA A 391 15.54 -11.75 1.30
CA ALA A 391 14.88 -10.52 0.86
C ALA A 391 15.13 -10.26 -0.63
N CYS A 392 16.39 -10.40 -1.09
CA CYS A 392 16.75 -10.26 -2.49
C CYS A 392 16.10 -11.34 -3.36
N SER A 393 16.05 -12.60 -2.92
CA SER A 393 15.37 -13.68 -3.65
C SER A 393 13.86 -13.46 -3.75
N LEU A 394 13.23 -12.98 -2.66
CA LEU A 394 11.80 -12.71 -2.60
C LEU A 394 11.42 -11.49 -3.47
N LEU A 395 12.20 -10.41 -3.38
CA LEU A 395 12.05 -9.22 -4.23
C LEU A 395 12.32 -9.54 -5.72
N GLY A 396 13.39 -10.29 -6.00
CA GLY A 396 13.73 -10.75 -7.35
C GLY A 396 12.61 -11.59 -7.95
N GLY A 397 12.05 -12.52 -7.18
CA GLY A 397 10.90 -13.31 -7.62
C GLY A 397 9.64 -12.50 -7.83
N CYS A 398 9.37 -11.51 -6.98
CA CYS A 398 8.29 -10.57 -7.20
C CYS A 398 8.46 -9.83 -8.53
N CYS A 399 9.64 -9.26 -8.80
CA CYS A 399 9.91 -8.54 -10.05
C CYS A 399 9.72 -9.41 -11.29
N LEU A 400 10.15 -10.69 -11.24
CA LEU A 400 9.90 -11.66 -12.30
C LEU A 400 8.40 -11.92 -12.47
N CYS A 401 7.67 -12.21 -11.39
CA CYS A 401 6.23 -12.47 -11.46
C CYS A 401 5.44 -11.24 -11.97
N LEU A 402 5.78 -10.04 -11.50
CA LEU A 402 5.15 -8.78 -11.88
C LEU A 402 5.30 -8.46 -13.37
N SER A 403 6.38 -8.91 -14.00
CA SER A 403 6.65 -8.72 -15.43
C SER A 403 6.07 -9.82 -16.32
N THR A 404 5.85 -11.03 -15.78
CA THR A 404 5.30 -12.16 -16.56
C THR A 404 3.83 -11.98 -16.94
N ILE A 405 2.97 -11.51 -16.04
CA ILE A 405 1.52 -11.35 -16.33
C ILE A 405 1.29 -10.31 -17.44
N PRO A 406 1.88 -9.11 -17.39
CA PRO A 406 1.74 -8.12 -18.45
C PRO A 406 2.38 -8.60 -19.76
N LEU A 407 3.47 -9.37 -19.71
CA LEU A 407 4.12 -9.92 -20.89
C LEU A 407 3.19 -10.90 -21.63
N CYS A 408 2.60 -11.86 -20.91
CA CYS A 408 1.62 -12.78 -21.48
C CYS A 408 0.37 -12.04 -21.98
N GLY A 409 -0.08 -11.01 -21.26
CA GLY A 409 -1.19 -10.15 -21.67
C GLY A 409 -0.92 -9.44 -22.99
N VAL A 410 0.23 -8.78 -23.12
CA VAL A 410 0.65 -8.09 -24.35
C VAL A 410 0.82 -9.06 -25.51
N LEU A 411 1.46 -10.22 -25.30
CA LEU A 411 1.59 -11.26 -26.32
C LEU A 411 0.22 -11.74 -26.82
N SER A 412 -0.74 -11.96 -25.91
CA SER A 412 -2.10 -12.39 -26.28
C SER A 412 -2.83 -11.36 -27.15
N THR A 413 -2.56 -10.06 -26.96
CA THR A 413 -3.18 -9.00 -27.77
C THR A 413 -2.60 -8.93 -29.20
N ILE A 414 -1.35 -9.34 -29.38
CA ILE A 414 -0.69 -9.33 -30.69
C ILE A 414 -1.16 -10.52 -31.56
N GLU A 415 -1.40 -11.70 -30.96
CA GLU A 415 -1.64 -12.94 -31.71
C GLU A 415 -3.09 -13.15 -32.19
N ARG A 416 -4.08 -12.47 -31.58
CA ARG A 416 -5.53 -12.77 -31.68
C ARG A 416 -6.17 -12.76 -33.09
N THR A 417 -5.45 -12.44 -34.17
CA THR A 417 -5.99 -12.51 -35.56
C THR A 417 -5.14 -13.31 -36.55
N ARG A 418 -4.04 -13.96 -36.13
CA ARG A 418 -3.30 -14.87 -37.04
C ARG A 418 -4.00 -16.22 -37.22
N SER A 419 -5.18 -16.42 -36.63
CA SER A 419 -5.91 -17.70 -36.56
C SER A 419 -6.61 -18.14 -37.86
N LYS A 420 -6.34 -17.53 -39.02
CA LYS A 420 -6.88 -18.00 -40.30
C LYS A 420 -5.88 -18.74 -41.20
N ARG A 421 -4.62 -18.98 -40.80
CA ARG A 421 -3.70 -19.82 -41.59
C ARG A 421 -3.05 -20.94 -40.76
N ARG A 422 -3.41 -22.18 -41.17
CA ARG A 422 -2.94 -23.53 -40.83
C ARG A 422 -3.27 -24.05 -39.43
N ALA A 423 -4.17 -25.05 -39.42
CA ALA A 423 -4.92 -25.54 -38.26
C ALA A 423 -4.34 -26.78 -37.54
N PHE A 424 -3.15 -27.29 -37.91
CA PHE A 424 -2.68 -28.57 -37.35
C PHE A 424 -1.18 -28.57 -37.04
N SER A 425 -0.81 -28.01 -35.89
CA SER A 425 0.47 -28.33 -35.25
C SER A 425 0.25 -28.48 -33.75
N ILE A 426 0.57 -29.66 -33.21
CA ILE A 426 0.46 -30.05 -31.79
C ILE A 426 1.26 -29.07 -30.91
N ILE A 427 2.33 -28.49 -31.45
CA ILE A 427 3.16 -27.47 -30.82
C ILE A 427 2.36 -26.19 -30.51
N ARG A 428 1.37 -25.84 -31.34
CA ARG A 428 0.57 -24.62 -31.17
C ARG A 428 -0.52 -24.74 -30.10
N ILE A 429 -0.95 -25.97 -29.78
CA ILE A 429 -1.89 -26.24 -28.68
C ILE A 429 -1.19 -26.13 -27.32
N ILE A 430 0.09 -26.50 -27.26
CA ILE A 430 0.95 -26.36 -26.08
C ILE A 430 1.40 -24.90 -25.88
N VAL A 431 1.48 -24.12 -26.96
CA VAL A 431 2.03 -22.75 -26.99
C VAL A 431 0.99 -21.76 -27.52
N ASP A 432 -0.23 -21.78 -26.98
CA ASP A 432 -1.18 -20.68 -27.16
C ASP A 432 -0.90 -19.63 -26.05
N PRO A 433 -0.47 -18.40 -26.35
CA PRO A 433 -0.25 -17.37 -25.32
C PRO A 433 -1.52 -17.05 -24.53
N GLY A 434 -2.71 -17.26 -25.12
CA GLY A 434 -3.97 -17.20 -24.38
C GLY A 434 -4.11 -18.33 -23.36
N TRP A 435 -3.64 -19.54 -23.70
CA TRP A 435 -3.58 -20.66 -22.77
C TRP A 435 -2.50 -20.48 -21.70
N ALA A 436 -1.32 -19.99 -22.07
CA ALA A 436 -0.25 -19.63 -21.14
C ALA A 436 -0.70 -18.55 -20.15
N TYR A 437 -1.37 -17.48 -20.61
CA TYR A 437 -1.97 -16.49 -19.73
C TYR A 437 -3.02 -17.12 -18.80
N ARG A 438 -3.90 -17.99 -19.31
CA ARG A 438 -4.91 -18.69 -18.49
C ARG A 438 -4.27 -19.60 -17.44
N ILE A 439 -3.18 -20.30 -17.78
CA ILE A 439 -2.42 -21.13 -16.83
C ILE A 439 -1.72 -20.26 -15.79
N CYS A 440 -0.94 -19.26 -16.22
CA CYS A 440 -0.28 -18.33 -15.30
C CYS A 440 -1.30 -17.73 -14.35
N ARG A 441 -2.43 -17.23 -14.87
CA ARG A 441 -3.52 -16.69 -14.06
C ARG A 441 -4.07 -17.72 -13.05
N ARG A 442 -4.32 -18.97 -13.47
CA ARG A 442 -4.79 -20.03 -12.55
C ARG A 442 -3.75 -20.37 -11.49
N VAL A 443 -2.49 -20.59 -11.89
CA VAL A 443 -1.38 -20.87 -10.98
C VAL A 443 -1.29 -19.75 -9.96
N TYR A 444 -1.21 -18.49 -10.39
CA TYR A 444 -1.15 -17.34 -9.49
C TYR A 444 -2.37 -17.21 -8.58
N TYR A 445 -3.58 -17.42 -9.09
CA TYR A 445 -4.81 -17.32 -8.29
C TYR A 445 -4.86 -18.39 -7.20
N TYR A 446 -4.28 -19.58 -7.42
CA TYR A 446 -4.22 -20.63 -6.41
C TYR A 446 -2.98 -20.53 -5.50
N THR A 447 -1.82 -20.11 -6.02
CA THR A 447 -0.58 -20.00 -5.22
C THR A 447 -0.58 -18.75 -4.34
N SER A 448 -1.21 -17.66 -4.77
CA SER A 448 -1.18 -16.39 -4.04
C SER A 448 -1.88 -16.44 -2.66
N PRO A 449 -3.10 -17.00 -2.52
CA PRO A 449 -3.69 -17.25 -1.20
C PRO A 449 -2.87 -18.29 -0.42
N GLY A 450 -2.30 -19.29 -1.10
CA GLY A 450 -1.44 -20.29 -0.48
C GLY A 450 -0.21 -19.69 0.18
N LEU A 451 0.43 -18.67 -0.42
CA LEU A 451 1.55 -17.94 0.16
C LEU A 451 1.15 -17.16 1.43
N VAL A 452 -0.03 -16.52 1.43
CA VAL A 452 -0.55 -15.80 2.60
C VAL A 452 -0.90 -16.77 3.72
N VAL A 453 -1.58 -17.88 3.41
CA VAL A 453 -1.93 -18.90 4.40
C VAL A 453 -0.68 -19.58 4.95
N LEU A 454 0.29 -19.92 4.09
CA LEU A 454 1.55 -20.51 4.51
C LEU A 454 2.35 -19.54 5.38
N SER A 455 2.43 -18.25 5.04
CA SER A 455 3.17 -17.28 5.87
C SER A 455 2.52 -17.09 7.25
N VAL A 456 1.19 -17.13 7.33
CA VAL A 456 0.47 -17.11 8.62
C VAL A 456 0.72 -18.38 9.41
N ILE A 457 0.63 -19.57 8.79
CA ILE A 457 0.91 -20.85 9.47
C ILE A 457 2.35 -20.92 9.98
N VAL A 458 3.30 -20.43 9.18
CA VAL A 458 4.73 -20.36 9.54
C VAL A 458 4.98 -19.37 10.69
N ALA A 459 4.24 -18.26 10.74
CA ALA A 459 4.31 -17.33 11.86
C ALA A 459 3.73 -17.90 13.18
N PHE A 460 2.73 -18.78 13.09
CA PHE A 460 2.04 -19.34 14.27
C PHE A 460 2.72 -20.58 14.88
N LYS A 461 3.48 -21.36 14.10
CA LYS A 461 4.10 -22.61 14.58
C LYS A 461 5.58 -22.39 14.85
N ASN A 462 5.97 -22.39 16.12
CA ASN A 462 7.36 -22.23 16.58
C ASN A 462 8.38 -22.91 15.64
N TRP A 463 9.31 -22.07 15.19
CA TRP A 463 10.48 -22.17 14.30
C TRP A 463 11.27 -23.50 14.14
N ILE A 464 10.96 -24.56 14.87
CA ILE A 464 11.77 -25.79 14.96
C ILE A 464 11.80 -26.60 13.64
N PHE A 465 10.78 -26.50 12.79
CA PHE A 465 10.70 -27.31 11.57
C PHE A 465 11.43 -26.70 10.37
N ILE A 466 11.48 -25.36 10.26
CA ILE A 466 12.09 -24.65 9.12
C ILE A 466 13.60 -24.52 9.28
N LEU A 467 14.11 -24.33 10.51
CA LEU A 467 15.55 -24.41 10.78
C LEU A 467 16.14 -25.80 10.48
N ARG A 468 15.31 -26.85 10.51
CA ARG A 468 15.77 -28.21 10.24
C ARG A 468 16.01 -28.47 8.75
N PHE A 469 15.36 -27.72 7.85
CA PHE A 469 15.50 -27.88 6.39
C PHE A 469 15.33 -26.55 5.61
N PRO A 470 16.17 -25.53 5.85
CA PRO A 470 16.11 -24.28 5.09
C PRO A 470 16.28 -24.50 3.58
N GLY A 471 17.02 -25.56 3.19
CA GLY A 471 17.21 -25.95 1.80
C GLY A 471 15.94 -26.35 1.06
N ILE A 472 14.92 -26.92 1.72
CA ILE A 472 13.69 -27.38 1.04
C ILE A 472 12.73 -26.21 0.81
N PHE A 473 12.59 -25.31 1.77
CA PHE A 473 11.77 -24.11 1.61
C PHE A 473 12.39 -23.13 0.61
N VAL A 474 13.70 -22.92 0.70
CA VAL A 474 14.44 -22.17 -0.32
C VAL A 474 14.34 -22.90 -1.65
N ALA A 475 14.51 -24.23 -1.75
CA ALA A 475 14.33 -24.95 -3.02
C ALA A 475 12.91 -24.85 -3.57
N PHE A 476 11.85 -24.85 -2.75
CA PHE A 476 10.47 -24.73 -3.21
C PHE A 476 10.14 -23.32 -3.71
N CYS A 477 10.53 -22.29 -2.94
CA CYS A 477 10.40 -20.89 -3.35
C CYS A 477 11.30 -20.60 -4.56
N THR A 478 12.51 -21.14 -4.60
CA THR A 478 13.46 -21.04 -5.73
C THR A 478 12.96 -21.84 -6.93
N TRP A 479 12.23 -22.93 -6.75
CA TRP A 479 11.61 -23.68 -7.84
C TRP A 479 10.44 -22.92 -8.47
N ILE A 480 9.59 -22.30 -7.65
CA ILE A 480 8.50 -21.43 -8.09
C ILE A 480 9.04 -20.14 -8.74
N VAL A 481 10.12 -19.56 -8.22
CA VAL A 481 10.65 -18.25 -8.64
C VAL A 481 11.72 -18.35 -9.75
N PHE A 482 12.63 -19.31 -9.67
CA PHE A 482 13.79 -19.45 -10.57
C PHE A 482 13.69 -20.62 -11.53
N TYR A 483 12.83 -21.62 -11.32
CA TYR A 483 12.68 -22.70 -12.29
C TYR A 483 11.44 -22.51 -13.17
N MET A 484 10.29 -22.09 -12.63
CA MET A 484 9.09 -21.87 -13.44
C MET A 484 9.27 -20.77 -14.53
N PRO A 485 9.75 -19.55 -14.22
CA PRO A 485 9.88 -18.49 -15.23
C PRO A 485 11.02 -18.71 -16.23
N PRO A 486 12.25 -19.13 -15.85
CA PRO A 486 13.32 -19.47 -16.79
C PRO A 486 13.09 -20.77 -17.56
N PHE A 487 12.39 -21.77 -17.02
CA PHE A 487 11.93 -22.92 -17.79
C PHE A 487 10.92 -22.48 -18.85
N LEU A 488 9.97 -21.61 -18.49
CA LEU A 488 9.05 -21.03 -19.47
C LEU A 488 9.81 -20.16 -20.48
N LEU A 489 10.72 -19.27 -20.07
CA LEU A 489 11.51 -18.42 -20.96
C LEU A 489 12.52 -19.19 -21.83
N SER A 490 13.10 -20.28 -21.34
CA SER A 490 14.02 -21.14 -22.11
C SER A 490 13.25 -22.05 -23.06
N VAL A 491 12.08 -22.55 -22.67
CA VAL A 491 11.16 -23.26 -23.56
C VAL A 491 10.63 -22.30 -24.62
N PHE A 492 10.16 -21.11 -24.25
CA PHE A 492 9.70 -20.10 -25.21
C PHE A 492 10.84 -19.57 -26.10
N GLY A 493 12.06 -19.40 -25.57
CA GLY A 493 13.24 -18.97 -26.32
C GLY A 493 13.79 -20.04 -27.28
N ALA A 494 13.89 -21.29 -26.82
CA ALA A 494 14.27 -22.43 -27.66
C ALA A 494 13.22 -22.70 -28.74
N MET A 495 11.92 -22.55 -28.42
CA MET A 495 10.84 -22.69 -29.38
C MET A 495 10.75 -21.50 -30.34
N TYR A 496 11.07 -20.28 -29.91
CA TYR A 496 11.20 -19.12 -30.80
C TYR A 496 12.35 -19.29 -31.80
N SER A 497 13.47 -19.87 -31.35
CA SER A 497 14.60 -20.25 -32.21
C SER A 497 14.24 -21.39 -33.18
N LEU A 498 13.44 -22.37 -32.75
CA LEU A 498 13.01 -23.49 -33.60
C LEU A 498 11.92 -23.08 -34.63
N TYR A 499 11.03 -22.15 -34.27
CA TYR A 499 9.92 -21.69 -35.10
C TYR A 499 10.35 -20.72 -36.21
N TRP A 500 11.58 -20.21 -36.15
CA TRP A 500 12.16 -19.32 -37.18
C TRP A 500 13.19 -20.00 -38.09
N TYR A 501 13.66 -21.19 -37.74
CA TYR A 501 14.58 -22.01 -38.55
C TYR A 501 13.86 -23.06 -39.43
N VAL A 502 12.52 -23.08 -39.41
CA VAL A 502 11.64 -23.89 -40.27
C VAL A 502 10.61 -22.95 -40.88
#